data_AF-C6VWK1-F1
#
_entry.id   AF-C6VWK1-F1
#
_cell.length_a   1.000
_cell.length_b   1.000
_cell.length_c   1.000
_cell.angle_alpha   90.00
_cell.angle_beta   90.00
_cell.angle_gamma   90.00
#
_symmetry.space_group_name_H-M   'P 1'
#
loop_
_entity.id
_entity.type
_entity.pdbx_description
1 polymer ?
#
loop_
_entity_poly.entity_id
_entity_poly.type
_entity_poly.pdbx_seq_one_letter_code
_entity_poly.pdbx_strand_id
1 'polypeptide(L)' 'MKIIQAILDDEATEAEKDHFRENMDKCIPCIESYRLEKCIKDSLNNKIVKKPCPESILNTIISKINS' A
#
# COMPACT_ATOMS: atom_id res chain seq x y z
N MET A 1 3.85 -9.94 -10.34
CA MET A 1 3.76 -9.85 -8.86
C MET A 1 4.07 -8.46 -8.32
N LYS A 2 5.07 -7.71 -8.82
CA LYS A 2 5.37 -6.34 -8.33
C LYS A 2 4.18 -5.38 -8.27
N ILE A 3 3.24 -5.49 -9.21
CA ILE A 3 2.04 -4.64 -9.23
C ILE A 3 1.10 -4.88 -8.05
N ILE A 4 1.00 -6.12 -7.54
CA ILE A 4 0.16 -6.44 -6.38
C ILE A 4 0.70 -5.73 -5.15
N GLN A 5 2.02 -5.78 -4.95
CA GLN A 5 2.72 -5.08 -3.87
C GLN A 5 2.54 -3.57 -4.00
N ALA A 6 2.81 -3.00 -5.18
CA ALA A 6 2.62 -1.57 -5.43
C ALA A 6 1.17 -1.11 -5.17
N ILE A 7 0.17 -1.93 -5.52
CA ILE A 7 -1.23 -1.63 -5.23
C ILE A 7 -1.51 -1.70 -3.74
N LEU A 8 -1.01 -2.75 -3.05
CA LEU A 8 -1.22 -2.90 -1.61
C LEU A 8 -0.54 -1.77 -0.84
N ASP A 9 0.62 -1.30 -1.28
CA ASP A 9 1.44 -0.24 -0.66
C ASP A 9 1.06 1.18 -1.09
N ASP A 10 -0.02 1.35 -1.86
CA ASP A 10 -0.50 2.63 -2.38
C ASP A 10 0.52 3.37 -3.28
N GLU A 11 1.49 2.64 -3.84
CA GLU A 11 2.52 3.16 -4.76
C GLU A 11 2.11 3.05 -6.24
N ALA A 12 1.09 2.25 -6.55
CA ALA A 12 0.59 2.10 -7.91
C ALA A 12 -0.18 3.35 -8.38
N THR A 13 0.01 3.71 -9.64
CA THR A 13 -0.77 4.75 -10.32
C THR A 13 -2.24 4.32 -10.49
N GLU A 14 -3.14 5.28 -10.68
CA GLU A 14 -4.56 4.96 -10.93
C GLU A 14 -4.75 4.11 -12.20
N ALA A 15 -3.99 4.40 -13.26
CA ALA A 15 -4.00 3.60 -14.49
C ALA A 15 -3.60 2.13 -14.24
N GLU A 16 -2.61 1.90 -13.37
CA GLU A 16 -2.19 0.54 -12.98
C GLU A 16 -3.23 -0.16 -12.11
N LYS A 17 -3.87 0.56 -11.19
CA LYS A 17 -4.96 0.03 -10.37
C LYS A 17 -6.14 -0.39 -11.23
N ASP A 18 -6.52 0.43 -12.22
CA ASP A 18 -7.64 0.13 -13.11
C ASP A 18 -7.34 -1.05 -14.02
N HIS A 19 -6.14 -1.07 -14.63
CA HIS A 19 -5.69 -2.23 -15.39
C HIS A 19 -5.72 -3.52 -14.56
N PHE A 20 -5.27 -3.47 -13.31
CA PHE A 20 -5.33 -4.63 -12.42
C PHE A 20 -6.77 -5.04 -12.12
N ARG A 21 -7.66 -4.11 -11.78
CA ARG A 21 -9.08 -4.38 -11.48
C ARG A 21 -9.81 -5.04 -12.66
N GLU A 22 -9.56 -4.58 -13.89
CA GLU A 22 -10.22 -5.08 -15.11
C GLU A 22 -9.80 -6.51 -15.52
N ASN A 23 -8.67 -6.99 -14.98
CA ASN A 23 -8.05 -8.25 -15.38
C ASN A 23 -7.90 -9.26 -14.22
N MET A 24 -8.04 -8.83 -12.97
CA MET A 24 -7.81 -9.68 -11.80
C MET A 24 -8.77 -10.87 -11.74
N ASP A 25 -10.04 -10.64 -12.04
CA ASP A 25 -11.11 -11.67 -12.03
C ASP A 25 -10.86 -12.81 -13.02
N LYS A 26 -10.02 -12.58 -14.04
CA LYS A 26 -9.67 -13.56 -15.08
C LYS A 26 -8.42 -14.37 -14.77
N CYS A 27 -7.70 -14.05 -13.69
CA CYS A 27 -6.43 -14.68 -13.33
C CYS A 27 -6.47 -15.27 -11.91
N ILE A 28 -6.75 -16.57 -11.77
CA ILE A 28 -6.75 -17.28 -10.48
C ILE A 28 -5.44 -17.08 -9.70
N PRO A 29 -4.24 -17.24 -10.30
CA PRO A 29 -2.98 -17.00 -9.58
C PRO A 29 -2.87 -15.57 -9.05
N CYS A 30 -3.36 -14.58 -9.80
CA CYS A 30 -3.32 -13.18 -9.40
C CYS A 30 -4.25 -12.92 -8.21
N ILE A 31 -5.45 -13.53 -8.20
CA ILE A 31 -6.41 -13.45 -7.09
C ILE A 31 -5.81 -14.06 -5.82
N GLU A 32 -5.21 -15.24 -5.93
CA GLU A 32 -4.61 -15.94 -4.80
C GLU A 32 -3.41 -15.18 -4.24
N SER A 33 -2.50 -14.71 -5.10
CA SER A 33 -1.37 -13.87 -4.68
C SER A 33 -1.82 -12.59 -4.01
N TYR A 34 -2.81 -11.87 -4.57
CA TYR A 34 -3.34 -10.66 -3.96
C TYR A 34 -3.92 -10.93 -2.56
N ARG A 35 -4.72 -11.99 -2.42
CA ARG A 35 -5.31 -12.37 -1.12
C ARG A 35 -4.23 -12.73 -0.10
N LEU A 36 -3.23 -13.50 -0.51
CA LEU A 36 -2.13 -13.91 0.36
C LEU A 36 -1.34 -12.70 0.86
N GLU A 37 -0.89 -11.85 -0.06
CA GLU A 37 -0.08 -10.68 0.28
C GLU A 37 -0.87 -9.66 1.12
N LYS A 38 -2.16 -9.46 0.81
CA LYS A 38 -3.05 -8.63 1.61
C LYS A 38 -3.19 -9.16 3.05
N CYS A 39 -3.42 -10.46 3.21
CA CYS A 39 -3.53 -11.08 4.54
C CYS A 39 -2.25 -10.91 5.37
N ILE A 40 -1.09 -11.03 4.73
CA ILE A 40 0.21 -10.78 5.37
C ILE A 40 0.31 -9.31 5.82
N LYS A 41 0.00 -8.37 4.94
CA LYS A 41 0.03 -6.93 5.25
C LYS A 41 -0.91 -6.57 6.40
N ASP A 42 -2.15 -7.06 6.36
CA ASP A 42 -3.14 -6.84 7.41
C ASP A 42 -2.68 -7.43 8.75
N SER A 43 -2.09 -8.62 8.73
CA SER A 43 -1.54 -9.27 9.92
C SER A 43 -0.38 -8.48 10.53
N LEU A 44 0.49 -7.89 9.70
CA LEU A 44 1.58 -7.03 10.16
C LEU A 44 1.02 -5.73 10.75
N ASN A 45 0.10 -5.06 10.05
CA ASN A 45 -0.54 -3.83 10.52
C ASN A 45 -1.22 -3.97 11.89
N ASN A 46 -1.80 -5.15 12.17
CA ASN A 46 -2.43 -5.45 13.45
C ASN A 46 -1.43 -5.77 14.58
N LYS A 47 -0.21 -6.20 14.24
CA LYS A 47 0.83 -6.58 15.21
C LYS A 47 1.83 -5.48 15.52
N ILE A 48 1.92 -4.46 14.67
CA ILE A 48 2.80 -3.31 14.90
C ILE A 48 2.13 -2.28 15.81
N VAL A 49 2.89 -1.73 16.75
CA VAL A 49 2.44 -0.60 17.57
C VAL A 49 2.70 0.69 16.81
N LYS A 50 1.64 1.38 16.40
CA LYS A 50 1.75 2.71 15.80
C LYS A 50 2.21 3.71 16.87
N LYS A 51 3.37 4.33 16.64
CA LYS A 51 3.89 5.40 17.50
C LYS A 51 3.60 6.76 16.87
N PRO A 52 3.26 7.78 17.67
CA PRO A 52 3.11 9.13 17.15
C PRO A 52 4.43 9.61 16.53
N CYS A 53 4.33 10.37 15.44
CA CYS A 53 5.48 11.04 14.85
C CYS A 53 6.00 12.09 15.84
N PRO A 54 7.31 12.15 16.13
CA PRO A 54 7.89 13.22 16.95
C PRO A 54 7.56 14.60 16.37
N GLU A 55 7.17 15.54 17.24
CA GLU A 55 6.74 16.88 16.85
C GLU A 55 7.81 17.64 16.06
N SER A 56 9.08 17.45 16.39
CA SER A 56 10.21 18.05 15.66
C SER A 56 10.26 17.61 14.19
N ILE A 57 9.96 16.34 13.91
CA ILE A 57 9.92 15.80 12.54
C ILE A 57 8.68 16.35 11.82
N LEU A 58 7.52 16.35 12.47
CA LEU A 58 6.29 16.90 11.91
C LEU A 58 6.47 18.37 11.51
N ASN A 59 7.02 19.20 12.38
CA ASN A 59 7.27 20.61 12.13
C ASN A 59 8.26 20.81 10.97
N THR A 60 9.29 19.98 10.88
CA THR A 60 10.24 20.00 9.76
C THR A 60 9.55 19.69 8.42
N ILE A 61 8.67 18.69 8.39
CA ILE A 61 7.92 18.32 7.19
C ILE A 61 6.99 19.46 6.76
N ILE A 62 6.20 20.01 7.70
CA ILE A 62 5.26 21.10 7.43
C ILE A 62 6.00 22.34 6.90
N SER A 63 7.14 22.69 7.51
CA SER A 63 7.95 23.83 7.06
C SER A 63 8.40 23.68 5.61
N LYS A 64 8.78 22.47 5.16
CA LYS A 64 9.24 22.23 3.79
C LYS A 64 8.12 22.25 2.76
N ILE A 65 6.89 21.87 3.14
CA ILE A 65 5.73 21.89 2.24
C ILE A 65 5.23 23.33 2.02
N ASN A 66 5.32 24.17 3.04
CA ASN A 66 4.84 25.56 3.02
C ASN A 66 5.89 26.59 2.56
N SER A 67 7.10 26.14 2.20
CA SER A 67 8.17 26.98 1.62
C SER A 67 8.08 26.99 0.10
#